data_AF-A0A0F9JKW9-F1
#
_entry.id   AF-A0A0F9JKW9-F1
#
_cell.length_a   1.000
_cell.length_b   1.000
_cell.length_c   1.000
_cell.angle_alpha   90.00
_cell.angle_beta   90.00
_cell.angle_gamma   90.00
#
_symmetry.space_group_name_H-M   'P 1'
#
loop_
_entity.id
_entity.type
_entity.pdbx_description
1 polymer ?
#
loop_
_entity_poly.entity_id
_entity_poly.type
_entity_poly.pdbx_seq_one_letter_code
_entity_poly.pdbx_strand_id
1 'polypeptide(L)' 'MGYGLSQGKEITKNGTIELQMDLDAITAYMVFNANNIIEAEKIAQSCPMITSVKIYEVRSD' A
#
# COMPACT_ATOMS: atom_id res chain seq x y z
N MET A 1 0.57 13.26 13.38
CA MET A 1 0.77 13.90 12.06
C MET A 1 1.14 12.76 11.12
N GLY A 2 0.21 12.30 10.28
CA GLY A 2 0.44 11.14 9.40
C GLY A 2 1.10 11.55 8.10
N TYR A 3 2.12 10.82 7.66
CA TYR A 3 2.72 10.99 6.35
C TYR A 3 1.93 10.13 5.36
N GLY A 4 1.10 10.76 4.52
CA GLY A 4 0.43 10.10 3.39
C GLY A 4 1.23 10.26 2.10
N LEU A 5 0.97 9.40 1.12
CA LEU A 5 1.50 9.56 -0.23
C LEU A 5 0.73 10.67 -0.97
N SER A 6 1.44 11.42 -1.81
CA SER A 6 0.88 12.43 -2.71
C SER A 6 1.03 11.96 -4.16
N GLN A 7 0.85 12.88 -5.12
CA GLN A 7 1.00 12.61 -6.55
C GLN A 7 2.30 11.87 -6.85
N GLY A 8 2.17 10.74 -7.55
CA GLY A 8 3.28 9.85 -7.89
C GLY A 8 3.53 9.79 -9.39
N LYS A 9 4.56 9.05 -9.79
CA LYS A 9 4.83 8.72 -11.19
C LYS A 9 5.19 7.25 -11.30
N GLU A 10 4.63 6.57 -12.29
CA GLU A 10 5.08 5.24 -12.69
C GLU A 10 6.16 5.40 -13.76
N ILE A 11 7.33 4.80 -13.52
CA ILE A 11 8.45 4.81 -14.47
C ILE A 11 8.54 3.41 -15.08
N THR A 12 8.38 3.33 -16.39
CA THR A 12 8.51 2.08 -17.15
C THR A 12 9.60 2.24 -18.21
N LYS A 13 10.03 1.12 -18.81
CA LYS A 13 10.94 1.15 -19.97
C LYS A 13 10.41 1.95 -21.17
N ASN A 14 9.08 2.09 -21.26
CA ASN A 14 8.40 2.74 -22.39
C ASN A 14 8.10 4.21 -22.12
N GLY A 15 8.39 4.72 -20.91
CA GLY A 15 8.13 6.11 -20.53
C GLY A 15 7.65 6.25 -19.09
N THR A 16 7.22 7.47 -18.76
CA THR A 16 6.74 7.85 -17.43
C THR A 16 5.29 8.29 -17.48
N ILE A 17 4.48 7.80 -16.54
CA ILE A 17 3.05 8.11 -16.42
C ILE A 17 2.81 8.82 -15.09
N GLU A 18 2.03 9.89 -15.09
CA GLU A 18 1.62 10.57 -13.85
C GLU A 18 0.50 9.77 -13.17
N LEU A 19 0.69 9.47 -11.88
CA LEU A 19 -0.29 8.74 -11.08
C LEU A 19 -1.20 9.76 -10.40
N GLN A 20 -2.45 9.81 -10.87
CA GLN A 20 -3.48 10.66 -10.30
C GLN A 20 -3.93 10.10 -8.94
N MET A 21 -4.36 10.98 -8.04
CA MET A 21 -4.95 10.61 -6.75
C MET A 21 -6.46 10.31 -6.92
N ASP A 22 -6.77 9.29 -7.71
CA ASP A 22 -8.14 8.78 -7.90
C ASP A 22 -8.46 7.65 -6.90
N LEU A 23 -9.58 6.94 -7.11
CA LEU A 23 -10.03 5.87 -6.20
C LEU A 23 -9.14 4.63 -6.21
N ASP A 24 -8.29 4.47 -7.23
CA ASP A 24 -7.36 3.34 -7.34
C ASP A 24 -5.95 3.69 -6.83
N ALA A 25 -5.73 4.95 -6.42
CA ALA A 25 -4.45 5.44 -5.95
C ALA A 25 -4.01 4.80 -4.62
N ILE A 26 -2.71 4.48 -4.53
CA ILE A 26 -2.09 4.04 -3.27
C ILE A 26 -1.89 5.27 -2.38
N THR A 27 -2.55 5.29 -1.23
CA THR A 27 -2.50 6.41 -0.29
C THR A 27 -1.40 6.27 0.77
N ALA A 28 -0.96 5.04 1.06
CA ALA A 28 0.11 4.73 2.00
C ALA A 28 0.66 3.31 1.78
N TYR A 29 1.87 3.05 2.28
CA TYR A 29 2.41 1.70 2.46
C TYR A 29 3.05 1.58 3.84
N MET A 30 3.04 0.37 4.41
CA MET A 30 3.64 0.07 5.71
C MET A 30 4.25 -1.32 5.66
N VAL A 31 5.36 -1.52 6.36
CA VAL A 31 5.95 -2.84 6.63
C VAL A 31 5.84 -3.09 8.13
N PHE A 32 5.27 -4.22 8.52
CA PHE A 32 5.10 -4.60 9.91
C PHE A 32 5.31 -6.10 10.08
N ASN A 33 5.64 -6.51 11.30
CA ASN A 33 5.80 -7.91 11.65
C ASN A 33 4.44 -8.54 11.97
N ALA A 34 4.19 -9.72 11.41
CA ALA A 34 3.08 -10.59 11.75
C ALA A 34 3.58 -12.04 11.73
N ASN A 35 2.99 -12.93 12.53
CA ASN A 35 3.39 -14.33 12.59
C ASN A 35 3.04 -15.11 11.30
N ASN A 36 1.99 -14.68 10.60
CA ASN A 36 1.55 -15.23 9.31
C ASN A 36 0.57 -14.27 8.61
N ILE A 37 0.24 -14.56 7.35
CA ILE A 37 -0.69 -13.76 6.54
C ILE A 37 -2.09 -13.61 7.15
N ILE A 38 -2.59 -14.61 7.89
CA ILE A 38 -3.92 -14.57 8.51
C ILE A 38 -3.96 -13.52 9.64
N GLU A 39 -2.88 -13.43 10.43
CA GLU A 39 -2.75 -12.37 11.44
C GLU A 39 -2.61 -10.98 10.78
N ALA A 40 -1.81 -10.87 9.72
CA ALA A 40 -1.66 -9.63 8.97
C ALA A 40 -3.00 -9.12 8.42
N GLU A 41 -3.85 -10.02 7.90
CA GLU A 41 -5.20 -9.70 7.45
C GLU A 41 -6.08 -9.14 8.58
N LYS A 42 -6.07 -9.79 9.75
CA LYS A 42 -6.83 -9.32 10.93
C LYS A 42 -6.40 -7.94 11.39
N ILE A 43 -5.09 -7.68 11.40
CA ILE A 43 -4.53 -6.37 11.74
C ILE A 43 -5.04 -5.31 10.73
N ALA A 44 -4.99 -5.61 9.43
CA ALA A 44 -5.42 -4.68 8.40
C ALA A 44 -6.93 -4.39 8.44
N GLN A 45 -7.75 -5.41 8.70
CA GLN A 45 -9.21 -5.27 8.86
C GLN A 45 -9.61 -4.42 10.07
N SER A 46 -8.74 -4.30 11.08
CA SER A 46 -9.03 -3.50 12.26
C SER A 46 -8.98 -1.99 12.02
N CYS A 47 -8.53 -1.53 10.84
CA CYS A 47 -8.41 -0.10 10.54
C CYS A 47 -9.72 0.46 9.94
N PRO A 48 -10.50 1.27 10.69
CA PRO A 48 -11.79 1.77 10.22
C PRO A 48 -11.69 2.86 9.14
N MET A 49 -10.49 3.35 8.85
CA MET A 49 -10.26 4.47 7.92
C MET A 49 -9.89 4.02 6.50
N ILE A 50 -9.54 2.75 6.30
CA ILE A 50 -9.04 2.26 5.01
C ILE A 50 -10.21 1.68 4.21
N THR A 51 -10.40 2.16 2.98
CA THR A 51 -11.41 1.65 2.04
C THR A 51 -10.97 0.35 1.35
N SER A 52 -9.67 0.18 1.12
CA SER A 52 -9.07 -1.02 0.52
C SER A 52 -7.61 -1.17 0.95
N VAL A 53 -7.17 -2.40 1.24
CA VAL A 53 -5.79 -2.73 1.60
C VAL A 53 -5.31 -3.93 0.80
N LYS A 54 -4.07 -3.88 0.29
CA LYS A 54 -3.40 -5.01 -0.36
C LYS A 54 -2.27 -5.47 0.56
N ILE A 55 -2.23 -6.76 0.88
CA ILE A 55 -1.24 -7.35 1.80
C ILE A 55 -0.35 -8.32 1.02
N TYR A 56 0.96 -8.24 1.25
CA TYR A 56 1.96 -9.11 0.65
C TYR A 56 2.94 -9.55 1.74
N GLU A 57 3.42 -10.79 1.67
CA GLU A 57 4.53 -11.25 2.50
C GLU A 57 5.85 -10.73 1.91
N VAL A 58 6.70 -10.16 2.76
CA VAL A 58 8.04 -9.74 2.36
C VAL A 58 8.86 -11.00 2.08
N ARG A 59 9.34 -11.14 0.83
CA ARG A 59 10.34 -12.15 0.47
C ARG A 59 11.73 -11.53 0.56
N SER A 60 12.66 -12.28 1.13
CA SER A 60 14.09 -12.06 0.95
C SER A 60 14.58 -13.00 -0.15
N ASP A 61 15.49 -12.50 -0.99
CA ASP A 61 16.20 -13.31 -1.99
C ASP A 61 17.37 -14.07 -1.35
#